data_AF-G4ZB43-F1
#
_entry.id   AF-G4ZB43-F1
#
_cell.length_a   1.000
_cell.length_b   1.000
_cell.length_c   1.000
_cell.angle_alpha   90.00
_cell.angle_beta   90.00
_cell.angle_gamma   90.00
#
_symmetry.space_group_name_H-M   'P 1'
#
loop_
_entity.id
_entity.type
_entity.pdbx_description
1 polymer ?
#
loop_
_entity_poly.entity_id
_entity_poly.type
_entity_poly.pdbx_seq_one_letter_code
_entity_poly.pdbx_strand_id
1 'polypeptide(L)'
;MAVCGDCLAIPEVLGGRAAIANRRVTPMFWPFLELRGQLVYCPLADFGACGVREGQDIYAQAVVAQPVTGHIPLKNAFELQGKIAVLQRGICDFVTKVLHAQQAGAIAVLVANNSDDGGNGEAFVMDAGQRHDHAADTVSIPAMMVSRAHSTDIFQEIREAYLDRRELAFTIRFLGAQTASRVLAQQERLAQQNRNAARNIEMKQQREHQQQEAATLLRNRLGKTPQAQAKSSAPPSLSGSALATPSTSASELTFDWSPASSMRSSASARRSRTRNREDEMCRGDNQHELMQVENVHAAATLAMLHWCPMTTALVILDVQNYFTLPHGYGAKRSTDSMGVASDEEFDIKRDTVPTRISPSKGRSSVEFYEGVDNVLIPTIQDVLLASRATEGMEVIYSVVESATRDGRERSRAHKHAGIHVPKHGFGAQVPKRIAPDDGNDIVLPRTGVNVFAATNLDYVLRNLMVTHIVVMGISVLGSVESCVQTALDRGYQVSVLKEALLPLTGPAVGSSKKTSMLESFSSRGVQVLSAAEFVDKLQSFA
;
A
#
# COMPACT_ATOMS: atom_id res chain seq x y z
N MET A 1 16.39 24.96 -27.93
CA MET A 1 17.61 25.54 -27.34
C MET A 1 18.74 24.53 -27.44
N ALA A 2 20.00 24.94 -27.39
CA ALA A 2 21.15 24.11 -27.74
C ALA A 2 21.29 22.88 -26.81
N VAL A 3 21.57 21.72 -27.40
CA VAL A 3 21.91 20.50 -26.68
C VAL A 3 23.43 20.51 -26.46
N CYS A 4 23.86 20.53 -25.20
CA CYS A 4 25.26 20.31 -24.87
C CYS A 4 25.52 18.80 -24.95
N GLY A 5 26.22 18.36 -25.99
CA GLY A 5 26.59 16.97 -26.18
C GLY A 5 27.99 16.71 -25.65
N ASP A 6 28.13 16.47 -24.35
CA ASP A 6 29.37 16.00 -23.70
C ASP A 6 29.03 15.32 -22.37
N CYS A 7 28.71 14.02 -22.39
CA CYS A 7 28.58 13.20 -21.17
C CYS A 7 28.60 11.67 -21.40
N LEU A 8 29.20 11.18 -22.49
CA LEU A 8 29.45 9.74 -22.74
C LEU A 8 30.87 9.51 -23.29
N ALA A 9 31.87 10.05 -22.59
CA ALA A 9 33.28 9.75 -22.86
C ALA A 9 33.73 8.57 -22.00
N ILE A 10 33.97 7.42 -22.64
CA ILE A 10 34.83 6.38 -22.08
C ILE A 10 36.23 7.00 -21.96
N PRO A 11 36.92 6.94 -20.80
CA PRO A 11 38.17 7.66 -20.63
C PRO A 11 39.29 7.09 -21.51
N GLU A 12 39.69 7.86 -22.53
CA GLU A 12 40.91 7.59 -23.29
C GLU A 12 42.15 7.80 -22.41
N VAL A 13 43.05 6.82 -22.43
CA VAL A 13 44.31 6.86 -21.67
C VAL A 13 45.35 7.66 -22.44
N LEU A 14 45.54 8.92 -22.06
CA LEU A 14 46.69 9.74 -22.49
C LEU A 14 47.71 9.85 -21.35
N GLY A 15 48.98 9.58 -21.69
CA GLY A 15 49.99 9.17 -20.72
C GLY A 15 50.68 10.29 -19.94
N GLY A 16 50.85 10.08 -18.64
CA GLY A 16 51.82 10.78 -17.79
C GLY A 16 52.68 9.75 -17.05
N ARG A 17 54.02 9.85 -17.15
CA ARG A 17 54.96 8.94 -16.49
C ARG A 17 55.03 9.18 -14.98
N ALA A 18 54.51 8.26 -14.16
CA ALA A 18 54.93 8.08 -12.77
C ALA A 18 54.61 6.67 -12.24
N ALA A 19 55.53 6.12 -11.42
CA ALA A 19 55.38 4.90 -10.60
C ALA A 19 54.83 3.62 -11.27
N ILE A 20 55.74 2.74 -11.70
CA ILE A 20 55.42 1.35 -12.06
C ILE A 20 55.14 0.55 -10.77
N ALA A 21 53.89 0.55 -10.32
CA ALA A 21 53.35 -0.45 -9.40
C ALA A 21 52.53 -1.47 -10.22
N ASN A 22 52.71 -2.75 -9.94
CA ASN A 22 52.29 -3.86 -10.80
C ASN A 22 50.76 -4.11 -10.71
N ARG A 23 49.95 -3.19 -11.27
CA ARG A 23 48.49 -3.38 -11.41
C ARG A 23 48.23 -4.56 -12.32
N ARG A 24 47.84 -5.70 -11.72
CA ARG A 24 47.20 -6.80 -12.44
C ARG A 24 46.00 -6.22 -13.18
N VAL A 25 45.94 -6.40 -14.50
CA VAL A 25 44.75 -6.07 -15.28
C VAL A 25 43.65 -7.04 -14.84
N THR A 26 42.78 -6.58 -13.96
CA THR A 26 41.53 -7.28 -13.65
C THR A 26 40.71 -7.33 -14.93
N PRO A 27 40.23 -8.51 -15.38
CA PRO A 27 39.34 -8.57 -16.52
C PRO A 27 38.07 -7.78 -16.19
N MET A 28 37.76 -6.77 -17.01
CA MET A 28 36.54 -5.98 -16.82
C MET A 28 35.33 -6.78 -17.30
N PHE A 29 34.31 -6.84 -16.44
CA PHE A 29 33.02 -7.43 -16.70
C PHE A 29 31.92 -6.42 -16.40
N TRP A 30 30.85 -6.45 -17.19
CA TRP A 30 29.69 -5.57 -17.03
C TRP A 30 28.51 -6.40 -16.54
N PRO A 31 27.93 -6.09 -15.37
CA PRO A 31 26.76 -6.79 -14.86
C PRO A 31 25.50 -6.33 -15.58
N PHE A 32 24.64 -7.29 -15.92
CA PHE A 32 23.29 -7.04 -16.42
C PHE A 32 22.28 -7.83 -15.61
N LEU A 33 21.28 -7.16 -15.07
CA LEU A 33 20.13 -7.79 -14.42
C LEU A 33 19.11 -8.20 -15.48
N GLU A 34 18.69 -9.46 -15.48
CA GLU A 34 17.60 -9.93 -16.33
C GLU A 34 16.24 -9.59 -15.70
N LEU A 35 15.59 -8.54 -16.22
CA LEU A 35 14.33 -7.97 -15.73
C LEU A 35 13.31 -7.96 -16.87
N ARG A 36 12.14 -8.59 -16.70
CA ARG A 36 11.09 -8.74 -17.74
C ARG A 36 11.59 -9.24 -19.11
N GLY A 37 12.62 -10.10 -19.11
CA GLY A 37 13.25 -10.62 -20.35
C GLY A 37 14.16 -9.63 -21.06
N GLN A 38 14.53 -8.51 -20.43
CA GLN A 38 15.51 -7.55 -20.90
C GLN A 38 16.74 -7.52 -19.98
N LEU A 39 17.90 -7.20 -20.53
CA LEU A 39 19.17 -7.10 -19.78
C LEU A 39 19.39 -5.66 -19.33
N VAL A 40 18.98 -5.29 -18.12
CA VAL A 40 19.22 -3.96 -17.56
C VAL A 40 20.69 -3.84 -17.12
N TYR A 41 21.43 -2.87 -17.63
CA TYR A 41 22.81 -2.64 -17.17
C TYR A 41 22.82 -2.10 -15.73
N CYS A 42 23.60 -2.74 -14.86
CA CYS A 42 23.75 -2.35 -13.46
C CYS A 42 25.24 -2.16 -13.15
N PRO A 43 25.75 -0.92 -12.99
CA PRO A 43 27.14 -0.67 -12.66
C PRO A 43 27.58 -1.44 -11.41
N LEU A 44 28.66 -2.20 -11.54
CA LEU A 44 29.31 -2.91 -10.42
C LEU A 44 29.99 -1.89 -9.49
N ALA A 45 30.02 -2.17 -8.19
CA ALA A 45 30.88 -1.46 -7.25
C ALA A 45 32.37 -1.70 -7.56
N ASP A 46 33.24 -0.78 -7.13
CA ASP A 46 34.70 -0.97 -7.22
C ASP A 46 35.26 -1.95 -6.17
N PHE A 47 34.44 -2.29 -5.17
CA PHE A 47 34.70 -3.26 -4.10
C PHE A 47 33.83 -4.53 -4.24
N GLY A 48 34.14 -5.59 -3.48
CA GLY A 48 33.34 -6.83 -3.41
C GLY A 48 33.38 -7.77 -4.62
N ALA A 49 33.79 -7.29 -5.79
CA ALA A 49 33.79 -8.04 -7.05
C ALA A 49 34.88 -9.13 -7.19
N CYS A 50 35.63 -9.47 -6.14
CA CYS A 50 36.83 -10.33 -6.22
C CYS A 50 36.54 -11.77 -6.68
N GLY A 51 35.31 -12.27 -6.52
CA GLY A 51 34.85 -13.58 -6.98
C GLY A 51 34.20 -13.61 -8.36
N VAL A 52 33.98 -12.47 -9.02
CA VAL A 52 33.19 -12.34 -10.26
C VAL A 52 33.98 -12.71 -11.50
N ARG A 53 33.34 -13.42 -12.45
CA ARG A 53 33.93 -13.83 -13.75
C ARG A 53 32.87 -13.82 -14.86
N GLU A 54 33.29 -13.57 -16.10
CA GLU A 54 32.41 -13.71 -17.28
C GLU A 54 31.80 -15.12 -17.35
N GLY A 55 30.48 -15.18 -17.58
CA GLY A 55 29.71 -16.41 -17.62
C GLY A 55 29.46 -17.10 -16.27
N GLN A 56 29.98 -16.55 -15.16
CA GLN A 56 29.64 -17.00 -13.80
C GLN A 56 28.42 -16.21 -13.29
N ASP A 57 27.30 -16.34 -14.02
CA ASP A 57 26.04 -15.66 -13.73
C ASP A 57 25.49 -16.07 -12.35
N ILE A 58 24.94 -15.12 -11.60
CA ILE A 58 24.29 -15.38 -10.31
C ILE A 58 22.78 -15.50 -10.56
N TYR A 59 22.23 -16.69 -10.32
CA TYR A 59 20.79 -16.93 -10.28
C TYR A 59 20.37 -17.28 -8.86
N ALA A 60 19.59 -16.39 -8.23
CA ALA A 60 19.06 -16.61 -6.90
C ALA A 60 17.82 -15.77 -6.64
N GLN A 61 17.08 -16.14 -5.60
CA GLN A 61 15.94 -15.37 -5.11
C GLN A 61 16.36 -13.96 -4.71
N ALA A 62 15.48 -12.98 -4.92
CA ALA A 62 15.65 -11.60 -4.48
C ALA A 62 14.79 -11.31 -3.25
N VAL A 63 15.38 -10.72 -2.22
CA VAL A 63 14.69 -10.34 -0.98
C VAL A 63 15.08 -8.92 -0.59
N VAL A 64 14.08 -8.11 -0.22
CA VAL A 64 14.29 -6.75 0.29
C VAL A 64 14.89 -6.83 1.69
N ALA A 65 15.98 -6.10 1.90
CA ALA A 65 16.64 -6.02 3.20
C ALA A 65 15.77 -5.27 4.24
N GLN A 66 15.91 -5.61 5.51
CA GLN A 66 15.23 -4.91 6.61
C GLN A 66 16.26 -4.44 7.66
N PRO A 67 16.48 -3.12 7.85
CA PRO A 67 15.89 -2.01 7.09
C PRO A 67 16.45 -1.96 5.66
N VAL A 68 15.62 -1.51 4.71
CA VAL A 68 16.00 -1.42 3.29
C VAL A 68 17.22 -0.53 3.05
N THR A 69 17.43 0.45 3.91
CA THR A 69 18.58 1.37 3.87
C THR A 69 19.88 0.75 4.40
N GLY A 70 19.89 -0.42 5.04
CA GLY A 70 21.11 -1.14 5.43
C GLY A 70 22.07 -0.38 6.37
N HIS A 71 21.58 0.63 7.10
CA HIS A 71 22.40 1.47 7.99
C HIS A 71 22.72 0.83 9.35
N ILE A 72 22.03 -0.26 9.67
CA ILE A 72 22.27 -1.15 10.82
C ILE A 72 22.22 -2.61 10.32
N PRO A 73 22.72 -3.58 11.11
CA PRO A 73 22.64 -5.00 10.77
C PRO A 73 21.21 -5.44 10.42
N LEU A 74 21.09 -6.29 9.40
CA LEU A 74 19.80 -6.65 8.82
C LEU A 74 19.02 -7.62 9.71
N LYS A 75 17.77 -7.27 10.00
CA LYS A 75 16.85 -8.01 10.87
C LYS A 75 16.34 -9.30 10.23
N ASN A 76 16.19 -9.33 8.90
CA ASN A 76 15.72 -10.50 8.15
C ASN A 76 16.85 -11.37 7.59
N ALA A 77 17.97 -11.51 8.32
CA ALA A 77 19.12 -12.31 7.90
C ALA A 77 18.76 -13.77 7.52
N PHE A 78 17.83 -14.40 8.25
CA PHE A 78 17.36 -15.75 7.92
C PHE A 78 16.70 -15.84 6.53
N GLU A 79 16.02 -14.78 6.09
CA GLU A 79 15.41 -14.72 4.76
C GLU A 79 16.43 -14.45 3.66
N LEU A 80 17.54 -13.76 3.97
CA LEU A 80 18.58 -13.33 3.04
C LEU A 80 19.68 -14.37 2.79
N GLN A 81 19.79 -15.39 3.64
CA GLN A 81 20.78 -16.46 3.52
C GLN A 81 20.74 -17.13 2.14
N GLY A 82 21.80 -16.98 1.35
CA GLY A 82 21.91 -17.55 0.00
C GLY A 82 21.22 -16.75 -1.11
N LYS A 83 20.73 -15.52 -0.83
CA LYS A 83 19.88 -14.74 -1.74
C LYS A 83 20.52 -13.42 -2.18
N ILE A 84 19.90 -12.76 -3.15
CA ILE A 84 20.24 -11.41 -3.60
C ILE A 84 19.52 -10.42 -2.66
N ALA A 85 20.29 -9.60 -1.94
CA ALA A 85 19.73 -8.55 -1.09
C ALA A 85 19.41 -7.31 -1.94
N VAL A 86 18.18 -6.79 -1.80
CA VAL A 86 17.77 -5.53 -2.42
C VAL A 86 17.70 -4.44 -1.34
N LEU A 87 18.52 -3.41 -1.50
CA LEU A 87 18.69 -2.29 -0.58
C LEU A 87 18.44 -0.94 -1.28
N GLN A 88 18.27 0.12 -0.51
CA GLN A 88 18.08 1.48 -0.99
C GLN A 88 19.26 2.38 -0.60
N ARG A 89 19.63 3.28 -1.52
CA ARG A 89 20.64 4.32 -1.31
C ARG A 89 20.18 5.36 -0.27
N GLY A 90 21.13 5.97 0.44
CA GLY A 90 20.88 6.96 1.52
C GLY A 90 21.43 6.52 2.88
N ILE A 91 21.31 7.36 3.91
CA ILE A 91 21.71 7.17 5.33
C ILE A 91 23.20 6.81 5.59
N CYS A 92 23.69 5.67 5.09
CA CYS A 92 25.05 5.18 5.26
C CYS A 92 25.77 4.98 3.92
N ASP A 93 27.08 4.76 3.96
CA ASP A 93 27.90 4.48 2.78
C ASP A 93 27.66 3.06 2.22
N PHE A 94 28.09 2.84 0.97
CA PHE A 94 27.82 1.59 0.26
C PHE A 94 28.54 0.37 0.84
N VAL A 95 29.76 0.53 1.36
CA VAL A 95 30.51 -0.59 1.96
C VAL A 95 29.80 -1.07 3.22
N THR A 96 29.30 -0.17 4.07
CA THR A 96 28.49 -0.54 5.26
C THR A 96 27.24 -1.34 4.88
N LYS A 97 26.49 -0.90 3.86
CA LYS A 97 25.28 -1.61 3.37
C LYS A 97 25.60 -3.04 2.94
N VAL A 98 26.65 -3.20 2.13
CA VAL A 98 27.01 -4.49 1.54
C VAL A 98 27.61 -5.42 2.61
N LEU A 99 28.34 -4.89 3.59
CA LEU A 99 28.80 -5.69 4.74
C LEU A 99 27.65 -6.19 5.60
N HIS A 100 26.64 -5.37 5.89
CA HIS A 100 25.45 -5.84 6.61
C HIS A 100 24.66 -6.90 5.82
N ALA A 101 24.59 -6.78 4.48
CA ALA A 101 24.00 -7.81 3.62
C ALA A 101 24.82 -9.12 3.60
N GLN A 102 26.15 -9.02 3.54
CA GLN A 102 27.07 -10.16 3.59
C GLN A 102 27.02 -10.89 4.94
N GLN A 103 26.95 -10.15 6.04
CA GLN A 103 26.77 -10.70 7.40
C GLN A 103 25.41 -11.39 7.55
N ALA A 104 24.39 -10.91 6.83
CA ALA A 104 23.07 -11.52 6.70
C ALA A 104 23.04 -12.72 5.72
N GLY A 105 24.19 -13.15 5.19
CA GLY A 105 24.30 -14.33 4.32
C GLY A 105 23.89 -14.12 2.87
N ALA A 106 23.67 -12.87 2.43
CA ALA A 106 23.39 -12.57 1.03
C ALA A 106 24.60 -12.91 0.14
N ILE A 107 24.35 -13.31 -1.11
CA ILE A 107 25.38 -13.69 -2.09
C ILE A 107 25.66 -12.62 -3.15
N ALA A 108 24.77 -11.62 -3.25
CA ALA A 108 24.91 -10.44 -4.09
C ALA A 108 24.02 -9.32 -3.56
N VAL A 109 24.31 -8.07 -3.96
CA VAL A 109 23.54 -6.88 -3.55
C VAL A 109 23.10 -6.07 -4.77
N LEU A 110 21.82 -5.67 -4.79
CA LEU A 110 21.28 -4.63 -5.64
C LEU A 110 20.97 -3.40 -4.78
N VAL A 111 21.56 -2.26 -5.09
CA VAL A 111 21.25 -0.97 -4.45
C VAL A 111 20.39 -0.14 -5.39
N ALA A 112 19.17 0.17 -4.96
CA ALA A 112 18.24 1.05 -5.65
C ALA A 112 18.58 2.53 -5.42
N ASN A 113 18.64 3.31 -6.51
CA ASN A 113 18.83 4.76 -6.43
C ASN A 113 17.48 5.50 -6.30
N ASN A 114 17.28 6.29 -5.23
CA ASN A 114 16.01 6.98 -4.95
C ASN A 114 15.94 8.44 -5.45
N SER A 115 17.08 9.04 -5.84
CA SER A 115 17.19 10.39 -6.45
C SER A 115 16.87 11.64 -5.59
N ASP A 116 17.05 11.58 -4.28
CA ASP A 116 16.83 12.75 -3.40
C ASP A 116 17.94 13.84 -3.48
N ASP A 117 19.06 13.56 -4.17
CA ASP A 117 20.24 14.45 -4.23
C ASP A 117 20.31 15.36 -5.48
N GLY A 118 19.21 15.54 -6.20
CA GLY A 118 19.17 16.42 -7.39
C GLY A 118 19.88 15.88 -8.64
N GLY A 119 20.34 14.62 -8.63
CA GLY A 119 20.81 13.91 -9.83
C GLY A 119 19.67 13.21 -10.59
N ASN A 120 19.89 12.89 -11.87
CA ASN A 120 18.87 12.33 -12.79
C ASN A 120 18.33 10.92 -12.43
N GLY A 121 18.63 10.38 -11.24
CA GLY A 121 18.23 9.02 -10.83
C GLY A 121 18.96 7.89 -11.57
N GLU A 122 19.95 8.20 -12.40
CA GLU A 122 20.75 7.22 -13.14
C GLU A 122 21.60 6.32 -12.23
N ALA A 123 21.98 5.15 -12.75
CA ALA A 123 22.88 4.25 -12.04
C ALA A 123 24.35 4.67 -12.23
N PHE A 124 25.16 4.53 -11.19
CA PHE A 124 26.58 4.86 -11.22
C PHE A 124 27.40 3.83 -10.43
N VAL A 125 28.71 3.75 -10.70
CA VAL A 125 29.64 2.88 -9.97
C VAL A 125 29.73 3.34 -8.52
N MET A 126 29.42 2.43 -7.59
CA MET A 126 29.59 2.68 -6.16
C MET A 126 31.07 2.56 -5.80
N ASP A 127 31.65 3.62 -5.23
CA ASP A 127 32.99 3.59 -4.66
C ASP A 127 32.98 3.29 -3.15
N ALA A 128 34.14 2.91 -2.62
CA ALA A 128 34.36 2.72 -1.19
C ALA A 128 34.45 4.03 -0.37
N GLY A 129 34.37 5.20 -1.02
CA GLY A 129 34.53 6.52 -0.42
C GLY A 129 35.90 6.77 0.20
N GLN A 130 35.98 7.78 1.07
CA GLN A 130 37.20 8.13 1.82
C GLN A 130 37.32 7.31 3.12
N ARG A 131 37.07 6.00 3.07
CA ARG A 131 37.19 5.13 4.24
C ARG A 131 38.66 4.80 4.54
N HIS A 132 39.03 4.85 5.82
CA HIS A 132 40.38 4.52 6.31
C HIS A 132 40.42 3.20 7.12
N ASP A 133 39.29 2.51 7.26
CA ASP A 133 39.11 1.34 8.11
C ASP A 133 39.38 0.00 7.40
N HIS A 134 39.79 0.03 6.14
CA HIS A 134 39.98 -1.15 5.28
C HIS A 134 38.75 -2.07 5.16
N ALA A 135 37.56 -1.60 5.55
CA ALA A 135 36.36 -2.42 5.59
C ALA A 135 35.96 -2.94 4.19
N ALA A 136 36.24 -2.17 3.14
CA ALA A 136 36.01 -2.55 1.75
C ALA A 136 36.77 -3.83 1.33
N ASP A 137 37.97 -4.06 1.88
CA ASP A 137 38.79 -5.24 1.60
C ASP A 137 38.17 -6.53 2.15
N THR A 138 37.20 -6.42 3.07
CA THR A 138 36.46 -7.54 3.67
C THR A 138 35.14 -7.87 2.95
N VAL A 139 34.74 -7.05 1.96
CA VAL A 139 33.60 -7.35 1.09
C VAL A 139 34.03 -8.38 0.05
N SER A 140 33.27 -9.47 -0.04
CA SER A 140 33.51 -10.61 -0.96
C SER A 140 32.32 -10.93 -1.86
N ILE A 141 31.18 -10.27 -1.67
CA ILE A 141 29.99 -10.39 -2.52
C ILE A 141 29.88 -9.20 -3.50
N PRO A 142 29.45 -9.44 -4.76
CA PRO A 142 29.25 -8.36 -5.73
C PRO A 142 28.06 -7.48 -5.36
N ALA A 143 28.24 -6.17 -5.48
CA ALA A 143 27.19 -5.16 -5.31
C ALA A 143 27.04 -4.32 -6.57
N MET A 144 25.81 -4.03 -6.99
CA MET A 144 25.52 -3.24 -8.18
C MET A 144 24.49 -2.15 -7.89
N MET A 145 24.59 -1.01 -8.59
CA MET A 145 23.59 0.04 -8.55
C MET A 145 22.50 -0.18 -9.60
N VAL A 146 21.25 0.10 -9.25
CA VAL A 146 20.09 0.14 -10.15
C VAL A 146 19.57 1.58 -10.25
N SER A 147 19.25 2.03 -11.46
CA SER A 147 18.67 3.37 -11.66
C SER A 147 17.24 3.45 -11.09
N ARG A 148 16.76 4.66 -10.78
CA ARG A 148 15.42 4.87 -10.20
C ARG A 148 14.31 4.21 -11.03
N ALA A 149 14.36 4.38 -12.35
CA ALA A 149 13.36 3.86 -13.28
C ALA A 149 13.21 2.32 -13.22
N HIS A 150 14.30 1.58 -13.03
CA HIS A 150 14.24 0.13 -12.89
C HIS A 150 14.07 -0.31 -11.42
N SER A 151 14.46 0.53 -10.45
CA SER A 151 14.30 0.23 -9.03
C SER A 151 12.84 0.08 -8.63
N THR A 152 11.96 0.94 -9.16
CA THR A 152 10.50 0.84 -8.96
C THR A 152 9.95 -0.48 -9.50
N ASP A 153 10.40 -0.92 -10.68
CA ASP A 153 10.00 -2.20 -11.27
C ASP A 153 10.47 -3.40 -10.44
N ILE A 154 11.70 -3.37 -9.91
CA ILE A 154 12.24 -4.44 -9.05
C ILE A 154 11.46 -4.55 -7.74
N PHE A 155 11.21 -3.43 -7.05
CA PHE A 155 10.43 -3.46 -5.80
C PHE A 155 8.99 -3.92 -6.05
N GLN A 156 8.38 -3.48 -7.15
CA GLN A 156 7.05 -3.94 -7.57
C GLN A 156 7.03 -5.46 -7.82
N GLU A 157 7.96 -6.01 -8.62
CA GLU A 157 8.01 -7.44 -8.92
C GLU A 157 8.26 -8.31 -7.69
N ILE A 158 9.15 -7.89 -6.78
CA ILE A 158 9.37 -8.62 -5.52
C ILE A 158 8.11 -8.59 -4.66
N ARG A 159 7.40 -7.45 -4.61
CA ARG A 159 6.13 -7.33 -3.89
C ARG A 159 5.05 -8.23 -4.49
N GLU A 160 4.85 -8.20 -5.80
CA GLU A 160 3.88 -9.04 -6.51
C GLU A 160 4.17 -10.53 -6.29
N ALA A 161 5.42 -10.97 -6.43
CA ALA A 161 5.79 -12.35 -6.16
C ALA A 161 5.59 -12.76 -4.70
N TYR A 162 5.87 -11.86 -3.74
CA TYR A 162 5.60 -12.10 -2.32
C TYR A 162 4.09 -12.28 -2.05
N LEU A 163 3.24 -11.43 -2.66
CA LEU A 163 1.77 -11.55 -2.58
C LEU A 163 1.28 -12.90 -3.16
N ASP A 164 1.82 -13.30 -4.31
CA ASP A 164 1.52 -14.59 -4.96
C ASP A 164 2.13 -15.81 -4.22
N ARG A 165 2.89 -15.60 -3.13
CA ARG A 165 3.70 -16.61 -2.43
C ARG A 165 4.66 -17.35 -3.36
N ARG A 166 5.12 -16.67 -4.40
CA ARG A 166 6.05 -17.18 -5.41
C ARG A 166 7.44 -16.67 -5.12
N GLU A 167 8.43 -17.53 -5.29
CA GLU A 167 9.83 -17.14 -5.21
C GLU A 167 10.21 -16.35 -6.47
N LEU A 168 10.53 -15.05 -6.33
CA LEU A 168 11.12 -14.29 -7.43
C LEU A 168 12.64 -14.47 -7.40
N ALA A 169 13.18 -15.02 -8.48
CA ALA A 169 14.62 -15.09 -8.71
C ALA A 169 15.01 -14.15 -9.85
N PHE A 170 16.15 -13.47 -9.68
CA PHE A 170 16.79 -12.71 -10.76
C PHE A 170 18.05 -13.42 -11.24
N THR A 171 18.36 -13.21 -12.51
CA THR A 171 19.66 -13.57 -13.10
C THR A 171 20.50 -12.30 -13.21
N ILE A 172 21.65 -12.27 -12.54
CA ILE A 172 22.70 -11.26 -12.75
C ILE A 172 23.74 -11.89 -13.67
N ARG A 173 23.85 -11.36 -14.89
CA ARG A 173 24.78 -11.85 -15.91
C ARG A 173 26.04 -11.02 -15.96
N PHE A 174 27.20 -11.67 -16.00
CA PHE A 174 28.49 -10.97 -16.11
C PHE A 174 29.03 -11.13 -17.53
N LEU A 175 28.93 -10.05 -18.31
CA LEU A 175 29.30 -10.03 -19.73
C LEU A 175 30.66 -9.37 -19.92
N GLY A 176 31.52 -9.94 -20.77
CA GLY A 176 32.76 -9.31 -21.21
C GLY A 176 32.52 -8.09 -22.11
N ALA A 177 33.53 -7.22 -22.20
CA ALA A 177 33.46 -5.91 -22.85
C ALA A 177 32.78 -5.92 -24.24
N GLN A 178 33.13 -6.89 -25.10
CA GLN A 178 32.61 -6.97 -26.47
C GLN A 178 31.12 -7.29 -26.50
N THR A 179 30.66 -8.18 -25.62
CA THR A 179 29.26 -8.60 -25.52
C THR A 179 28.43 -7.48 -24.90
N ALA A 180 28.91 -6.90 -23.80
CA ALA A 180 28.29 -5.76 -23.12
C ALA A 180 28.09 -4.56 -24.07
N SER A 181 29.12 -4.19 -24.84
CA SER A 181 29.05 -3.11 -25.83
C SER A 181 27.97 -3.35 -26.89
N ARG A 182 27.81 -4.59 -27.38
CA ARG A 182 26.76 -4.95 -28.34
C ARG A 182 25.36 -4.83 -27.75
N VAL A 183 25.16 -5.28 -26.51
CA VAL A 183 23.88 -5.20 -25.78
C VAL A 183 23.47 -3.74 -25.57
N LEU A 184 24.38 -2.91 -25.06
CA LEU A 184 24.14 -1.47 -24.84
C LEU A 184 23.82 -0.74 -26.15
N ALA A 185 24.61 -0.97 -27.21
CA ALA A 185 24.35 -0.38 -28.52
C ALA A 185 23.02 -0.85 -29.14
N GLN A 186 22.55 -2.07 -28.84
CA GLN A 186 21.22 -2.53 -29.25
C GLN A 186 20.10 -1.80 -28.48
N GLN A 187 20.25 -1.63 -27.17
CA GLN A 187 19.29 -0.93 -26.32
C GLN A 187 19.15 0.55 -26.70
N GLU A 188 20.27 1.24 -26.94
CA GLU A 188 20.24 2.64 -27.34
C GLU A 188 19.50 2.84 -28.68
N ARG A 189 19.76 1.95 -29.66
CA ARG A 189 19.04 1.94 -30.95
C ARG A 189 17.54 1.70 -30.77
N LEU A 190 17.13 0.75 -29.94
CA LEU A 190 15.71 0.50 -29.62
C LEU A 190 15.07 1.71 -28.91
N ALA A 191 15.75 2.30 -27.93
CA ALA A 191 15.28 3.50 -27.23
C ALA A 191 15.18 4.73 -28.16
N GLN A 192 16.06 4.85 -29.15
CA GLN A 192 15.99 5.90 -30.17
C GLN A 192 14.83 5.65 -31.16
N GLN A 193 14.62 4.40 -31.59
CA GLN A 193 13.47 4.02 -32.41
C GLN A 193 12.13 4.30 -31.70
N ASN A 194 12.01 3.91 -30.42
CA ASN A 194 10.81 4.16 -29.62
C ASN A 194 10.53 5.66 -29.43
N ARG A 195 11.57 6.47 -29.13
CA ARG A 195 11.44 7.94 -29.04
C ARG A 195 10.99 8.57 -30.36
N ASN A 196 11.53 8.10 -31.49
CA ASN A 196 11.13 8.56 -32.82
C ASN A 196 9.68 8.15 -33.16
N ALA A 197 9.27 6.92 -32.81
CA ALA A 197 7.91 6.43 -33.01
C ALA A 197 6.88 7.22 -32.18
N ALA A 198 7.16 7.45 -30.89
CA ALA A 198 6.31 8.25 -30.01
C ALA A 198 6.12 9.69 -30.56
N ARG A 199 7.21 10.34 -30.98
CA ARG A 199 7.17 11.69 -31.57
C ARG A 199 6.37 11.74 -32.89
N ASN A 200 6.42 10.68 -33.70
CA ASN A 200 5.62 10.56 -34.92
C ASN A 200 4.11 10.39 -34.61
N ILE A 201 3.77 9.64 -33.55
CA ILE A 201 2.38 9.48 -33.08
C ILE A 201 1.85 10.82 -32.55
N GLU A 202 2.63 11.52 -31.73
CA GLU A 202 2.28 12.85 -31.20
C GLU A 202 2.03 13.87 -32.33
N MET A 203 2.94 13.97 -33.31
CA MET A 203 2.75 14.83 -34.48
C MET A 203 1.52 14.44 -35.31
N LYS A 204 1.15 13.16 -35.36
CA LYS A 204 -0.06 12.71 -36.04
C LYS A 204 -1.31 13.16 -35.27
N GLN A 205 -1.35 12.96 -33.95
CA GLN A 205 -2.46 13.40 -33.09
C GLN A 205 -2.65 14.92 -33.14
N GLN A 206 -1.57 15.70 -33.11
CA GLN A 206 -1.63 17.17 -33.26
C GLN A 206 -2.23 17.58 -34.62
N ARG A 207 -1.88 16.91 -35.72
CA ARG A 207 -2.46 17.17 -37.05
C ARG A 207 -3.95 16.80 -37.10
N GLU A 208 -4.34 15.68 -36.52
CA GLU A 208 -5.74 15.25 -36.45
C GLU A 208 -6.59 16.23 -35.61
N HIS A 209 -6.05 16.71 -34.48
CA HIS A 209 -6.70 17.73 -33.66
C HIS A 209 -6.90 19.06 -34.42
N GLN A 210 -5.85 19.57 -35.07
CA GLN A 210 -5.93 20.79 -35.90
C GLN A 210 -6.95 20.64 -37.04
N GLN A 211 -7.05 19.47 -37.66
CA GLN A 211 -8.06 19.18 -38.69
C GLN A 211 -9.49 19.18 -38.11
N GLN A 212 -9.70 18.60 -36.92
CA GLN A 212 -10.99 18.61 -36.23
C GLN A 212 -11.42 20.02 -35.81
N GLU A 213 -10.50 20.83 -35.28
CA GLU A 213 -10.76 22.23 -34.95
C GLU A 213 -11.14 23.04 -36.21
N ALA A 214 -10.36 22.93 -37.29
CA ALA A 214 -10.65 23.61 -38.55
C ALA A 214 -12.01 23.20 -39.14
N ALA A 215 -12.35 21.91 -39.13
CA ALA A 215 -13.65 21.41 -39.57
C ALA A 215 -14.81 21.96 -38.70
N THR A 216 -14.61 22.06 -37.38
CA THR A 216 -15.59 22.60 -36.44
C THR A 216 -15.81 24.09 -36.66
N LEU A 217 -14.74 24.86 -36.88
CA LEU A 217 -14.81 26.29 -37.22
C LEU A 217 -15.53 26.53 -38.55
N LEU A 218 -15.28 25.71 -39.57
CA LEU A 218 -15.99 25.78 -40.86
C LEU A 218 -17.49 25.48 -40.69
N ARG A 219 -17.85 24.45 -39.92
CA ARG A 219 -19.26 24.12 -39.60
C ARG A 219 -19.96 25.27 -38.90
N ASN A 220 -19.31 25.90 -37.92
CA ASN A 220 -19.85 27.05 -37.19
C ASN A 220 -20.03 28.30 -38.05
N ARG A 221 -19.22 28.48 -39.11
CA ARG A 221 -19.39 29.55 -40.11
C ARG A 221 -20.52 29.26 -41.09
N LEU A 222 -20.66 28.01 -41.56
CA LEU A 222 -21.71 27.60 -42.50
C LEU A 222 -23.10 27.48 -41.85
N GLY A 223 -23.18 27.32 -40.53
CA GLY A 223 -24.43 27.26 -39.76
C GLY A 223 -25.18 28.60 -39.58
N LYS A 224 -24.71 29.70 -40.17
CA LYS A 224 -25.36 31.02 -40.10
C LYS A 224 -25.82 31.53 -41.48
N THR A 225 -26.89 30.94 -42.01
CA THR A 225 -27.72 31.59 -43.03
C THR A 225 -28.91 32.30 -42.37
N PRO A 226 -29.17 33.59 -42.69
CA PRO A 226 -30.32 34.30 -42.12
C PRO A 226 -31.64 33.77 -42.71
N GLN A 227 -32.69 33.74 -41.88
CA GLN A 227 -34.03 33.38 -42.31
C GLN A 227 -34.55 34.38 -43.37
N ALA A 228 -34.72 33.90 -44.60
CA ALA A 228 -35.58 34.52 -45.60
C ALA A 228 -36.83 33.66 -45.77
N GLN A 229 -38.00 34.29 -45.77
CA GLN A 229 -39.30 33.62 -45.84
C GLN A 229 -39.58 33.07 -47.24
N ALA A 230 -39.98 31.81 -47.36
CA ALA A 230 -40.76 31.32 -48.49
C ALA A 230 -41.65 30.14 -48.08
N LYS A 231 -42.96 30.23 -48.39
CA LYS A 231 -43.92 29.13 -48.28
C LYS A 231 -44.06 28.45 -49.64
N SER A 232 -44.01 27.11 -49.72
CA SER A 232 -44.89 26.31 -50.60
C SER A 232 -44.66 24.78 -50.49
N SER A 233 -45.79 24.05 -50.50
CA SER A 233 -46.07 22.68 -51.01
C SER A 233 -45.00 21.56 -51.03
N ALA A 234 -45.41 20.37 -50.56
CA ALA A 234 -44.79 19.05 -50.77
C ALA A 234 -45.43 18.30 -51.99
N PRO A 235 -45.22 16.97 -52.19
CA PRO A 235 -44.01 16.15 -52.48
C PRO A 235 -44.09 15.62 -53.97
N PRO A 236 -43.64 14.42 -54.46
CA PRO A 236 -42.85 13.29 -53.90
C PRO A 236 -41.80 12.61 -54.86
N SER A 237 -41.40 11.38 -54.49
CA SER A 237 -41.00 10.19 -55.29
C SER A 237 -39.59 9.99 -55.90
N LEU A 238 -38.88 9.02 -55.29
CA LEU A 238 -38.29 7.77 -55.84
C LEU A 238 -37.13 7.72 -56.88
N SER A 239 -36.44 6.56 -56.83
CA SER A 239 -35.29 6.04 -57.63
C SER A 239 -33.90 6.62 -57.31
N GLY A 240 -32.80 5.83 -57.32
CA GLY A 240 -32.64 4.38 -57.47
C GLY A 240 -31.18 3.97 -57.75
N SER A 241 -30.79 2.71 -57.46
CA SER A 241 -29.44 2.11 -57.61
C SER A 241 -28.38 2.57 -56.59
N ALA A 242 -27.86 1.80 -55.63
CA ALA A 242 -27.48 0.37 -55.52
C ALA A 242 -26.12 0.01 -56.15
N LEU A 243 -25.19 -0.44 -55.28
CA LEU A 243 -24.20 -1.51 -55.52
C LEU A 243 -23.50 -1.86 -54.19
N ALA A 244 -23.52 -3.14 -53.82
CA ALA A 244 -22.90 -3.67 -52.59
C ALA A 244 -22.56 -5.16 -52.75
N THR A 245 -21.79 -5.71 -51.79
CA THR A 245 -21.33 -7.11 -51.63
C THR A 245 -20.14 -7.54 -52.52
N PRO A 246 -19.40 -8.64 -52.23
CA PRO A 246 -19.51 -9.56 -51.07
C PRO A 246 -18.19 -9.96 -50.32
N SER A 247 -18.35 -10.55 -49.12
CA SER A 247 -17.52 -11.62 -48.46
C SER A 247 -16.00 -11.39 -48.20
N THR A 248 -15.33 -12.02 -47.22
CA THR A 248 -15.49 -13.39 -46.69
C THR A 248 -14.94 -13.59 -45.26
N SER A 249 -15.38 -14.68 -44.62
CA SER A 249 -15.16 -15.22 -43.27
C SER A 249 -13.75 -15.21 -42.63
N ALA A 250 -13.73 -15.20 -41.30
CA ALA A 250 -12.76 -15.91 -40.45
C ALA A 250 -13.47 -16.49 -39.21
N SER A 251 -13.01 -17.64 -38.72
CA SER A 251 -13.80 -18.53 -37.83
C SER A 251 -13.46 -18.39 -36.34
N GLU A 252 -14.48 -18.50 -35.49
CA GLU A 252 -14.31 -18.73 -34.03
C GLU A 252 -14.15 -20.23 -33.74
N LEU A 253 -13.23 -20.58 -32.84
CA LEU A 253 -13.10 -21.93 -32.27
C LEU A 253 -13.46 -21.89 -30.80
N THR A 254 -14.62 -22.44 -30.47
CA THR A 254 -15.05 -22.71 -29.09
C THR A 254 -14.28 -23.88 -28.50
N PHE A 255 -13.79 -23.73 -27.27
CA PHE A 255 -13.42 -24.87 -26.42
C PHE A 255 -14.13 -24.77 -25.07
N ASP A 256 -15.07 -25.69 -24.87
CA ASP A 256 -15.80 -25.95 -23.63
C ASP A 256 -15.05 -27.03 -22.84
N TRP A 257 -14.97 -26.91 -21.51
CA TRP A 257 -14.57 -28.02 -20.65
C TRP A 257 -15.13 -27.91 -19.22
N SER A 258 -16.20 -28.68 -18.99
CA SER A 258 -16.66 -29.06 -17.64
C SER A 258 -15.99 -30.37 -17.20
N PRO A 259 -15.67 -30.57 -15.91
CA PRO A 259 -15.34 -31.89 -15.39
C PRO A 259 -16.36 -32.39 -14.36
N ALA A 260 -16.98 -33.54 -14.66
CA ALA A 260 -17.66 -34.37 -13.66
C ALA A 260 -17.48 -35.86 -14.01
N SER A 261 -16.61 -36.57 -13.29
CA SER A 261 -16.88 -37.94 -12.81
C SER A 261 -15.77 -38.48 -11.90
N SER A 262 -16.24 -39.24 -10.91
CA SER A 262 -15.50 -40.05 -9.95
C SER A 262 -14.47 -41.03 -10.54
N MET A 263 -13.40 -41.36 -9.81
CA MET A 263 -13.38 -42.60 -9.00
C MET A 263 -12.08 -42.88 -8.20
N ARG A 264 -12.28 -43.58 -7.07
CA ARG A 264 -11.35 -44.46 -6.32
C ARG A 264 -10.12 -43.85 -5.65
N SER A 265 -10.29 -43.70 -4.34
CA SER A 265 -9.25 -43.85 -3.34
C SER A 265 -8.49 -45.18 -3.46
N SER A 266 -7.17 -45.13 -3.28
CA SER A 266 -6.37 -46.27 -2.84
C SER A 266 -5.39 -45.80 -1.74
N ALA A 267 -5.52 -46.38 -0.56
CA ALA A 267 -4.69 -46.02 0.59
C ALA A 267 -3.28 -46.62 0.44
N SER A 268 -2.26 -45.85 0.79
CA SER A 268 -0.92 -46.37 1.07
C SER A 268 -0.47 -45.88 2.45
N ALA A 269 -0.82 -46.66 3.47
CA ALA A 269 -0.34 -46.43 4.82
C ALA A 269 1.15 -46.82 4.91
N ARG A 270 2.05 -45.84 5.10
CA ARG A 270 3.40 -46.11 5.62
C ARG A 270 3.48 -45.72 7.09
N ARG A 271 3.24 -46.72 7.94
CA ARG A 271 3.63 -46.71 9.35
C ARG A 271 5.13 -46.42 9.47
N SER A 272 5.50 -45.27 10.02
CA SER A 272 6.82 -45.14 10.66
C SER A 272 6.80 -46.01 11.92
N ARG A 273 7.70 -46.99 11.98
CA ARG A 273 7.87 -47.84 13.17
C ARG A 273 8.58 -47.01 14.23
N THR A 274 7.98 -46.95 15.42
CA THR A 274 8.69 -46.63 16.66
C THR A 274 9.88 -47.58 16.84
N ARG A 275 11.01 -47.03 17.27
CA ARG A 275 12.09 -47.80 17.90
C ARG A 275 12.70 -46.94 18.99
N ASN A 276 12.43 -47.30 20.23
CA ASN A 276 13.06 -46.71 21.39
C ASN A 276 14.56 -47.08 21.41
N ARG A 277 15.38 -46.09 21.76
CA ARG A 277 16.55 -46.20 22.63
C ARG A 277 16.46 -44.95 23.49
N GLU A 278 15.95 -45.08 24.72
CA GLU A 278 16.73 -45.46 25.92
C GLU A 278 17.69 -44.35 26.34
N ASP A 279 17.56 -43.95 27.59
CA ASP A 279 18.06 -42.71 28.16
C ASP A 279 19.59 -42.67 28.30
N GLU A 280 20.19 -41.54 27.94
CA GLU A 280 21.38 -41.05 28.64
C GLU A 280 21.12 -39.62 29.16
N MET A 281 21.17 -39.48 30.48
CA MET A 281 20.96 -38.22 31.18
C MET A 281 22.18 -37.30 31.03
N CYS A 282 22.06 -36.25 30.23
CA CYS A 282 22.85 -35.03 30.41
C CYS A 282 22.02 -33.97 31.13
N ARG A 283 22.34 -33.73 32.41
CA ARG A 283 21.92 -32.49 33.10
C ARG A 283 22.67 -31.32 32.45
N GLY A 284 22.01 -30.57 31.57
CA GLY A 284 22.55 -29.38 30.90
C GLY A 284 21.62 -28.19 31.06
N ASP A 285 22.19 -27.04 31.43
CA ASP A 285 21.57 -25.75 31.74
C ASP A 285 20.20 -25.39 31.13
N ASN A 286 19.12 -25.68 31.88
CA ASN A 286 17.77 -25.18 31.62
C ASN A 286 17.66 -23.63 31.53
N GLN A 287 18.68 -22.88 31.94
CA GLN A 287 18.71 -21.41 31.84
C GLN A 287 18.92 -20.94 30.40
N HIS A 288 19.68 -21.69 29.58
CA HIS A 288 20.00 -21.27 28.22
C HIS A 288 18.83 -21.52 27.25
N GLU A 289 18.05 -22.59 27.45
CA GLU A 289 16.80 -22.82 26.72
C GLU A 289 15.73 -21.79 27.06
N LEU A 290 15.57 -21.41 28.33
CA LEU A 290 14.63 -20.35 28.73
C LEU A 290 14.98 -19.00 28.08
N MET A 291 16.25 -18.60 28.10
CA MET A 291 16.68 -17.36 27.42
C MET A 291 16.58 -17.43 25.89
N GLN A 292 16.75 -18.60 25.26
CA GLN A 292 16.49 -18.75 23.82
C GLN A 292 14.99 -18.69 23.51
N VAL A 293 14.13 -19.32 24.31
CA VAL A 293 12.67 -19.27 24.14
C VAL A 293 12.15 -17.85 24.36
N GLU A 294 12.67 -17.10 25.34
CA GLU A 294 12.35 -15.68 25.53
C GLU A 294 12.81 -14.80 24.37
N ASN A 295 14.04 -15.00 23.84
CA ASN A 295 14.52 -14.25 22.67
C ASN A 295 13.73 -14.58 21.40
N VAL A 296 13.34 -15.84 21.19
CA VAL A 296 12.48 -16.25 20.07
C VAL A 296 11.07 -15.68 20.24
N HIS A 297 10.50 -15.66 21.45
CA HIS A 297 9.22 -14.98 21.70
C HIS A 297 9.31 -13.47 21.49
N ALA A 298 10.39 -12.82 21.93
CA ALA A 298 10.59 -11.39 21.71
C ALA A 298 10.77 -11.06 20.22
N ALA A 299 11.55 -11.86 19.48
CA ALA A 299 11.73 -11.70 18.04
C ALA A 299 10.45 -12.00 17.25
N ALA A 300 9.71 -13.05 17.60
CA ALA A 300 8.41 -13.37 17.01
C ALA A 300 7.37 -12.28 17.32
N THR A 301 7.37 -11.74 18.55
CA THR A 301 6.51 -10.61 18.93
C THR A 301 6.88 -9.37 18.13
N LEU A 302 8.17 -9.05 17.97
CA LEU A 302 8.62 -7.91 17.14
C LEU A 302 8.28 -8.10 15.66
N ALA A 303 8.36 -9.32 15.12
CA ALA A 303 7.90 -9.62 13.76
C ALA A 303 6.37 -9.48 13.63
N MET A 304 5.61 -9.95 14.63
CA MET A 304 4.16 -9.74 14.77
C MET A 304 3.77 -8.29 15.11
N LEU A 305 4.73 -7.37 15.27
CA LEU A 305 4.52 -5.93 15.50
C LEU A 305 4.95 -5.06 14.30
N HIS A 306 5.64 -5.62 13.32
CA HIS A 306 6.02 -4.91 12.10
C HIS A 306 4.81 -4.79 11.15
N TRP A 307 4.61 -3.62 10.55
CA TRP A 307 3.60 -3.36 9.52
C TRP A 307 4.17 -2.44 8.45
N CYS A 308 3.59 -2.45 7.25
CA CYS A 308 3.97 -1.55 6.16
C CYS A 308 2.72 -0.93 5.54
N PRO A 309 2.78 0.31 5.01
CA PRO A 309 1.61 0.99 4.47
C PRO A 309 0.87 0.15 3.42
N MET A 310 1.61 -0.48 2.51
CA MET A 310 1.12 -1.31 1.41
C MET A 310 0.23 -2.51 1.80
N THR A 311 0.23 -2.94 3.06
CA THR A 311 -0.65 -4.02 3.56
C THR A 311 -1.44 -3.58 4.78
N THR A 312 -1.66 -2.26 4.92
CA THR A 312 -2.36 -1.65 6.05
C THR A 312 -3.62 -0.92 5.58
N ALA A 313 -4.70 -1.08 6.34
CA ALA A 313 -5.91 -0.29 6.18
C ALA A 313 -6.22 0.54 7.43
N LEU A 314 -6.53 1.81 7.23
CA LEU A 314 -7.07 2.72 8.23
C LEU A 314 -8.59 2.59 8.26
N VAL A 315 -9.13 2.02 9.35
CA VAL A 315 -10.57 1.76 9.52
C VAL A 315 -11.18 2.76 10.51
N ILE A 316 -12.08 3.61 9.99
CA ILE A 316 -12.74 4.69 10.72
C ILE A 316 -14.18 4.27 11.03
N LEU A 317 -14.49 4.10 12.31
CA LEU A 317 -15.78 3.61 12.79
C LEU A 317 -16.65 4.72 13.37
N ASP A 318 -17.88 4.83 12.89
CA ASP A 318 -18.98 5.60 13.49
C ASP A 318 -18.77 7.12 13.62
N VAL A 319 -17.75 7.68 12.96
CA VAL A 319 -17.50 9.13 12.94
C VAL A 319 -18.38 9.81 11.89
N GLN A 320 -19.70 9.72 12.10
CA GLN A 320 -20.75 10.28 11.25
C GLN A 320 -21.59 11.30 12.01
N ASN A 321 -22.26 12.20 11.28
CA ASN A 321 -23.08 13.29 11.82
C ASN A 321 -24.11 12.84 12.88
N TYR A 322 -24.64 11.61 12.80
CA TYR A 322 -25.56 11.07 13.80
C TYR A 322 -24.91 10.91 15.19
N PHE A 323 -23.62 10.57 15.28
CA PHE A 323 -22.92 10.41 16.56
C PHE A 323 -22.04 11.61 16.94
N THR A 324 -21.58 12.40 15.97
CA THR A 324 -20.73 13.57 16.22
C THR A 324 -21.49 14.85 16.56
N LEU A 325 -22.79 14.96 16.23
CA LEU A 325 -23.58 16.16 16.51
C LEU A 325 -24.54 15.99 17.71
N PRO A 326 -24.68 16.99 18.60
CA PRO A 326 -25.63 16.97 19.71
C PRO A 326 -27.09 16.70 19.29
N HIS A 327 -27.49 17.18 18.11
CA HIS A 327 -28.86 17.04 17.60
C HIS A 327 -29.10 15.72 16.84
N GLY A 328 -28.07 14.86 16.69
CA GLY A 328 -28.23 13.50 16.18
C GLY A 328 -28.70 12.55 17.27
N TYR A 329 -27.80 11.70 17.75
CA TYR A 329 -28.05 10.72 18.81
C TYR A 329 -28.39 11.37 20.17
N GLY A 330 -27.81 12.55 20.46
CA GLY A 330 -28.06 13.27 21.71
C GLY A 330 -29.52 13.70 21.90
N ALA A 331 -30.19 14.16 20.84
CA ALA A 331 -31.56 14.67 20.89
C ALA A 331 -32.59 13.62 21.35
N LYS A 332 -32.44 12.36 20.93
CA LYS A 332 -33.32 11.26 21.40
C LYS A 332 -33.17 10.97 22.89
N ARG A 333 -31.97 11.14 23.43
CA ARG A 333 -31.70 10.91 24.86
C ARG A 333 -32.34 11.96 25.77
N SER A 334 -32.60 13.17 25.27
CA SER A 334 -33.42 14.16 25.97
C SER A 334 -34.91 13.79 25.96
N THR A 335 -35.45 13.31 24.83
CA THR A 335 -36.87 12.97 24.70
C THR A 335 -37.27 11.74 25.52
N ASP A 336 -36.41 10.72 25.62
CA ASP A 336 -36.68 9.49 26.40
C ASP A 336 -36.82 9.74 27.93
N SER A 337 -36.58 10.97 28.41
CA SER A 337 -36.78 11.37 29.81
C SER A 337 -38.15 11.98 30.11
N MET A 338 -39.01 12.17 29.09
CA MET A 338 -40.45 12.39 29.25
C MET A 338 -41.22 11.31 28.50
N GLY A 339 -42.13 10.63 29.21
CA GLY A 339 -42.84 9.48 28.65
C GLY A 339 -43.84 9.87 27.55
N VAL A 340 -43.88 9.02 26.52
CA VAL A 340 -45.02 8.73 25.62
C VAL A 340 -45.97 9.89 25.32
N ALA A 341 -45.78 10.51 24.14
CA ALA A 341 -46.88 11.06 23.35
C ALA A 341 -46.58 10.84 21.85
N SER A 342 -47.64 10.71 21.05
CA SER A 342 -47.64 10.44 19.61
C SER A 342 -47.25 11.66 18.77
N ASP A 343 -47.26 11.45 17.44
CA ASP A 343 -47.19 12.46 16.38
C ASP A 343 -47.93 13.76 16.72
N GLU A 344 -47.37 14.90 16.26
CA GLU A 344 -48.07 16.08 15.70
C GLU A 344 -47.02 17.10 15.15
N GLU A 345 -47.50 18.14 14.48
CA GLU A 345 -46.74 18.96 13.51
C GLU A 345 -45.78 20.03 14.08
N PHE A 346 -45.03 20.58 13.13
CA PHE A 346 -44.03 21.65 13.27
C PHE A 346 -44.70 23.01 13.53
N ASP A 347 -44.51 23.62 14.72
CA ASP A 347 -44.80 25.05 14.92
C ASP A 347 -43.69 25.78 15.71
N ILE A 348 -43.45 27.04 15.34
CA ILE A 348 -42.33 27.87 15.81
C ILE A 348 -42.87 28.97 16.71
N LYS A 349 -42.85 28.76 18.03
CA LYS A 349 -42.88 29.88 19.01
C LYS A 349 -41.87 29.69 20.14
N ARG A 350 -41.08 30.74 20.35
CA ARG A 350 -40.28 30.92 21.56
C ARG A 350 -41.23 31.24 22.72
N ASP A 351 -40.98 30.67 23.89
CA ASP A 351 -41.03 31.45 25.13
C ASP A 351 -40.19 30.82 26.25
N THR A 352 -39.69 31.68 27.14
CA THR A 352 -38.66 31.38 28.13
C THR A 352 -39.20 30.84 29.46
N VAL A 353 -38.76 29.64 29.86
CA VAL A 353 -38.66 29.23 31.28
C VAL A 353 -37.38 28.42 31.50
N PRO A 354 -36.43 28.87 32.35
CA PRO A 354 -35.24 28.08 32.67
C PRO A 354 -35.54 27.04 33.75
N THR A 355 -36.04 25.87 33.36
CA THR A 355 -36.19 24.72 34.26
C THR A 355 -34.81 24.26 34.75
N ARG A 356 -34.62 24.19 36.07
CA ARG A 356 -33.34 23.81 36.70
C ARG A 356 -32.90 22.39 36.32
N ILE A 357 -32.05 22.27 35.30
CA ILE A 357 -31.31 21.03 35.01
C ILE A 357 -30.33 20.79 36.17
N SER A 358 -30.36 19.59 36.75
CA SER A 358 -29.41 19.20 37.81
C SER A 358 -27.97 19.22 37.26
N PRO A 359 -26.98 19.84 37.94
CA PRO A 359 -25.69 20.21 37.32
C PRO A 359 -24.83 19.04 36.79
N SER A 360 -25.13 17.81 37.17
CA SER A 360 -24.34 16.62 36.81
C SER A 360 -24.73 15.94 35.49
N LYS A 361 -25.98 16.12 35.00
CA LYS A 361 -26.48 15.31 33.85
C LYS A 361 -26.09 15.86 32.47
N GLY A 362 -26.00 17.18 32.29
CA GLY A 362 -25.59 17.78 31.01
C GLY A 362 -24.08 17.75 30.76
N ARG A 363 -23.28 17.64 31.82
CA ARG A 363 -21.84 17.83 31.77
C ARG A 363 -21.13 16.76 30.92
N SER A 364 -21.44 15.48 31.12
CA SER A 364 -20.79 14.40 30.38
C SER A 364 -21.16 14.35 28.89
N SER A 365 -22.29 14.94 28.48
CA SER A 365 -22.63 15.06 27.06
C SER A 365 -21.86 16.20 26.39
N VAL A 366 -21.68 17.33 27.08
CA VAL A 366 -20.86 18.45 26.59
C VAL A 366 -19.40 18.02 26.47
N GLU A 367 -18.84 17.40 27.52
CA GLU A 367 -17.46 16.87 27.52
C GLU A 367 -17.22 15.85 26.38
N PHE A 368 -18.23 15.05 26.00
CA PHE A 368 -18.14 14.15 24.85
C PHE A 368 -18.05 14.91 23.52
N TYR A 369 -18.95 15.88 23.26
CA TYR A 369 -18.95 16.62 22.00
C TYR A 369 -17.76 17.59 21.89
N GLU A 370 -17.31 18.19 22.99
CA GLU A 370 -16.03 18.91 23.05
C GLU A 370 -14.85 17.99 22.74
N GLY A 371 -14.86 16.75 23.23
CA GLY A 371 -13.87 15.73 22.84
C GLY A 371 -13.95 15.33 21.36
N VAL A 372 -15.14 15.32 20.77
CA VAL A 372 -15.32 15.09 19.31
C VAL A 372 -14.71 16.24 18.49
N ASP A 373 -15.03 17.49 18.83
CA ASP A 373 -14.61 18.66 18.06
C ASP A 373 -13.15 19.06 18.29
N ASN A 374 -12.63 18.97 19.52
CA ASN A 374 -11.31 19.49 19.88
C ASN A 374 -10.19 18.43 19.87
N VAL A 375 -10.54 17.12 19.86
CA VAL A 375 -9.56 16.03 19.88
C VAL A 375 -9.80 15.06 18.72
N LEU A 376 -10.94 14.35 18.72
CA LEU A 376 -11.18 13.24 17.80
C LEU A 376 -11.09 13.65 16.34
N ILE A 377 -11.83 14.69 15.93
CA ILE A 377 -11.87 15.10 14.52
C ILE A 377 -10.52 15.70 14.07
N PRO A 378 -9.88 16.63 14.79
CA PRO A 378 -8.53 17.10 14.45
C PRO A 378 -7.51 15.98 14.31
N THR A 379 -7.46 15.03 15.26
CA THR A 379 -6.55 13.88 15.16
C THR A 379 -6.85 13.02 13.93
N ILE A 380 -8.12 12.79 13.58
CA ILE A 380 -8.48 12.07 12.35
C ILE A 380 -8.04 12.85 11.10
N GLN A 381 -8.08 14.18 11.09
CA GLN A 381 -7.59 15.00 9.97
C GLN A 381 -6.09 14.83 9.76
N ASP A 382 -5.29 14.90 10.82
CA ASP A 382 -3.83 14.75 10.76
C ASP A 382 -3.44 13.34 10.26
N VAL A 383 -4.10 12.31 10.81
CA VAL A 383 -3.89 10.91 10.43
C VAL A 383 -4.31 10.67 8.98
N LEU A 384 -5.48 11.17 8.54
CA LEU A 384 -5.93 11.05 7.15
C LEU A 384 -4.99 11.74 6.16
N LEU A 385 -4.45 12.91 6.52
CA LEU A 385 -3.52 13.65 5.67
C LEU A 385 -2.24 12.85 5.45
N ALA A 386 -1.66 12.28 6.52
CA ALA A 386 -0.49 11.42 6.42
C ALA A 386 -0.79 10.12 5.66
N SER A 387 -1.92 9.45 5.99
CA SER A 387 -2.31 8.19 5.37
C SER A 387 -2.57 8.32 3.87
N ARG A 388 -3.34 9.33 3.42
CA ARG A 388 -3.61 9.56 1.99
C ARG A 388 -2.38 10.06 1.20
N ALA A 389 -1.39 10.64 1.88
CA ALA A 389 -0.10 11.00 1.29
C ALA A 389 0.88 9.81 1.18
N THR A 390 0.58 8.68 1.84
CA THR A 390 1.43 7.48 1.82
C THR A 390 0.92 6.50 0.76
N GLU A 391 1.77 6.08 -0.18
CA GLU A 391 1.37 5.14 -1.23
C GLU A 391 0.94 3.78 -0.65
N GLY A 392 -0.20 3.27 -1.15
CA GLY A 392 -0.73 1.96 -0.82
C GLY A 392 -1.41 1.80 0.55
N MET A 393 -1.64 2.89 1.28
CA MET A 393 -2.46 2.88 2.49
C MET A 393 -3.95 2.94 2.14
N GLU A 394 -4.71 1.93 2.54
CA GLU A 394 -6.16 1.87 2.26
C GLU A 394 -6.96 2.63 3.33
N VAL A 395 -7.92 3.47 2.94
CA VAL A 395 -8.77 4.24 3.86
C VAL A 395 -10.22 3.76 3.78
N ILE A 396 -10.76 3.26 4.89
CA ILE A 396 -12.07 2.62 4.95
C ILE A 396 -12.91 3.23 6.08
N TYR A 397 -14.06 3.80 5.73
CA TYR A 397 -15.08 4.25 6.67
C TYR A 397 -16.14 3.17 6.84
N SER A 398 -16.63 2.98 8.06
CA SER A 398 -17.90 2.29 8.28
C SER A 398 -18.89 3.17 9.04
N VAL A 399 -20.08 3.31 8.44
CA VAL A 399 -21.16 4.18 8.92
C VAL A 399 -22.41 3.35 9.22
N VAL A 400 -23.08 3.64 10.32
CA VAL A 400 -24.40 3.11 10.62
C VAL A 400 -25.42 3.76 9.67
N GLU A 401 -25.96 2.96 8.76
CA GLU A 401 -27.00 3.37 7.82
C GLU A 401 -27.99 2.21 7.65
N SER A 402 -29.29 2.52 7.58
CA SER A 402 -30.33 1.53 7.34
C SER A 402 -30.48 1.26 5.84
N ALA A 403 -30.64 0.00 5.44
CA ALA A 403 -30.91 -0.36 4.05
C ALA A 403 -32.34 0.01 3.62
N THR A 404 -33.24 0.26 4.59
CA THR A 404 -34.63 0.71 4.37
C THR A 404 -34.91 2.02 5.12
N ARG A 405 -35.99 2.73 4.76
CA ARG A 405 -36.33 4.04 5.37
C ARG A 405 -36.87 3.92 6.80
N ASP A 406 -37.47 2.79 7.12
CA ASP A 406 -37.98 2.36 8.44
C ASP A 406 -36.93 1.61 9.27
N GLY A 407 -35.85 1.16 8.62
CA GLY A 407 -34.76 0.42 9.24
C GLY A 407 -35.22 -0.88 9.90
N ARG A 408 -36.19 -1.58 9.30
CA ARG A 408 -36.73 -2.86 9.80
C ARG A 408 -35.69 -3.99 9.81
N GLU A 409 -34.68 -3.91 8.96
CA GLU A 409 -33.56 -4.85 8.86
C GLU A 409 -32.44 -4.60 9.88
N ARG A 410 -32.48 -3.48 10.61
CA ARG A 410 -31.48 -3.18 11.66
C ARG A 410 -31.39 -4.30 12.69
N SER A 411 -30.17 -4.53 13.16
CA SER A 411 -29.88 -5.49 14.24
C SER A 411 -30.73 -5.23 15.49
N ARG A 412 -30.99 -6.29 16.27
CA ARG A 412 -31.70 -6.17 17.56
C ARG A 412 -31.02 -5.17 18.51
N ALA A 413 -29.69 -5.11 18.52
CA ALA A 413 -28.92 -4.15 19.31
C ALA A 413 -29.22 -2.69 18.91
N HIS A 414 -29.19 -2.37 17.61
CA HIS A 414 -29.55 -1.03 17.12
C HIS A 414 -31.03 -0.68 17.39
N LYS A 415 -31.93 -1.66 17.34
CA LYS A 415 -33.35 -1.48 17.70
C LYS A 415 -33.53 -1.17 19.19
N HIS A 416 -32.95 -1.98 20.08
CA HIS A 416 -33.02 -1.77 21.53
C HIS A 416 -32.36 -0.46 21.98
N ALA A 417 -31.31 0.00 21.29
CA ALA A 417 -30.65 1.26 21.57
C ALA A 417 -31.28 2.50 20.89
N GLY A 418 -32.41 2.35 20.17
CA GLY A 418 -33.07 3.46 19.46
C GLY A 418 -32.26 4.05 18.28
N ILE A 419 -31.13 3.42 17.92
CA ILE A 419 -30.22 3.85 16.84
C ILE A 419 -30.87 3.55 15.49
N HIS A 420 -31.46 4.59 14.90
CA HIS A 420 -32.03 4.53 13.55
C HIS A 420 -31.45 5.69 12.75
N VAL A 421 -30.62 5.36 11.76
CA VAL A 421 -30.11 6.28 10.75
C VAL A 421 -30.77 5.91 9.43
N PRO A 422 -31.68 6.74 8.89
CA PRO A 422 -32.38 6.43 7.64
C PRO A 422 -31.42 6.39 6.44
N LYS A 423 -31.75 5.56 5.44
CA LYS A 423 -31.01 5.52 4.17
C LYS A 423 -30.91 6.91 3.52
N HIS A 424 -29.71 7.27 3.09
CA HIS A 424 -29.31 8.56 2.53
C HIS A 424 -29.60 9.78 3.42
N GLY A 425 -29.84 9.56 4.71
CA GLY A 425 -30.08 10.63 5.68
C GLY A 425 -28.80 11.39 6.05
N PHE A 426 -28.95 12.67 6.40
CA PHE A 426 -27.83 13.52 6.85
C PHE A 426 -26.99 12.90 7.98
N GLY A 427 -27.62 12.11 8.87
CA GLY A 427 -26.94 11.40 9.95
C GLY A 427 -26.00 10.27 9.49
N ALA A 428 -26.17 9.72 8.28
CA ALA A 428 -25.27 8.72 7.71
C ALA A 428 -23.98 9.34 7.13
N GLN A 429 -24.00 10.63 6.83
CA GLN A 429 -22.86 11.35 6.25
C GLN A 429 -21.76 11.56 7.30
N VAL A 430 -20.52 11.44 6.86
CA VAL A 430 -19.32 11.79 7.64
C VAL A 430 -19.17 13.32 7.71
N PRO A 431 -18.69 13.92 8.82
CA PRO A 431 -18.50 15.35 8.93
C PRO A 431 -17.56 15.91 7.85
N LYS A 432 -17.91 17.04 7.23
CA LYS A 432 -17.16 17.65 6.11
C LYS A 432 -15.66 17.83 6.35
N ARG A 433 -15.22 18.04 7.61
CA ARG A 433 -13.81 18.20 7.97
C ARG A 433 -12.96 16.95 7.71
N ILE A 434 -13.59 15.77 7.68
CA ILE A 434 -12.99 14.44 7.52
C ILE A 434 -13.78 13.61 6.51
N ALA A 435 -14.34 14.26 5.48
CA ALA A 435 -15.14 13.56 4.49
C ALA A 435 -14.30 12.50 3.74
N PRO A 436 -14.90 11.35 3.38
CA PRO A 436 -14.32 10.42 2.43
C PRO A 436 -14.00 11.13 1.11
N ASP A 437 -12.91 10.72 0.47
CA ASP A 437 -12.63 11.05 -0.92
C ASP A 437 -13.39 10.06 -1.82
N ASP A 438 -14.42 10.56 -2.55
CA ASP A 438 -15.28 9.76 -3.42
C ASP A 438 -14.49 8.98 -4.51
N GLY A 439 -13.26 9.38 -4.82
CA GLY A 439 -12.40 8.70 -5.80
C GLY A 439 -11.54 7.57 -5.24
N ASN A 440 -11.23 7.58 -3.94
CA ASN A 440 -10.16 6.76 -3.36
C ASN A 440 -10.55 6.02 -2.07
N ASP A 441 -11.45 6.57 -1.24
CA ASP A 441 -11.81 5.99 0.05
C ASP A 441 -13.00 5.02 -0.04
N ILE A 442 -12.98 3.95 0.73
CA ILE A 442 -14.05 2.95 0.76
C ILE A 442 -15.05 3.29 1.86
N VAL A 443 -16.35 3.36 1.55
CA VAL A 443 -17.42 3.61 2.54
C VAL A 443 -18.35 2.40 2.66
N LEU A 444 -18.40 1.78 3.84
CA LEU A 444 -19.17 0.57 4.13
C LEU A 444 -20.35 0.84 5.08
N PRO A 445 -21.57 1.05 4.56
CA PRO A 445 -22.77 1.21 5.39
C PRO A 445 -23.16 -0.10 6.10
N ARG A 446 -23.49 -0.02 7.40
CA ARG A 446 -23.80 -1.18 8.26
C ARG A 446 -25.08 -1.04 9.06
N THR A 447 -25.83 -2.14 9.16
CA THR A 447 -27.12 -2.23 9.88
C THR A 447 -27.01 -2.89 11.27
N GLY A 448 -25.83 -3.38 11.66
CA GLY A 448 -25.53 -4.01 12.95
C GLY A 448 -24.16 -3.64 13.52
N VAL A 449 -23.93 -3.89 14.82
CA VAL A 449 -22.82 -3.34 15.63
C VAL A 449 -21.43 -3.76 15.13
N ASN A 450 -21.24 -5.05 14.84
CA ASN A 450 -19.96 -5.58 14.38
C ASN A 450 -19.80 -5.37 12.88
N VAL A 451 -18.79 -4.61 12.46
CA VAL A 451 -18.55 -4.28 11.05
C VAL A 451 -18.25 -5.51 10.18
N PHE A 452 -17.45 -6.47 10.67
CA PHE A 452 -17.10 -7.72 9.99
C PHE A 452 -18.26 -8.71 9.80
N ALA A 453 -19.35 -8.54 10.55
CA ALA A 453 -20.57 -9.34 10.46
C ALA A 453 -21.71 -8.62 9.73
N ALA A 454 -21.68 -7.29 9.68
CA ALA A 454 -22.72 -6.45 9.08
C ALA A 454 -22.35 -5.88 7.69
N THR A 455 -21.11 -6.10 7.22
CA THR A 455 -20.59 -5.64 5.92
C THR A 455 -19.71 -6.71 5.26
N ASN A 456 -19.25 -6.43 4.04
CA ASN A 456 -18.25 -7.21 3.33
C ASN A 456 -16.79 -6.80 3.65
N LEU A 457 -16.51 -6.10 4.76
CA LEU A 457 -15.18 -5.59 5.11
C LEU A 457 -14.06 -6.64 4.96
N ASP A 458 -14.26 -7.85 5.49
CA ASP A 458 -13.24 -8.93 5.40
C ASP A 458 -12.92 -9.30 3.95
N TYR A 459 -13.93 -9.42 3.10
CA TYR A 459 -13.74 -9.72 1.67
C TYR A 459 -12.95 -8.62 0.97
N VAL A 460 -13.23 -7.35 1.30
CA VAL A 460 -12.50 -6.19 0.77
C VAL A 460 -11.04 -6.22 1.25
N LEU A 461 -10.81 -6.33 2.56
CA LEU A 461 -9.46 -6.37 3.15
C LEU A 461 -8.61 -7.53 2.61
N ARG A 462 -9.19 -8.74 2.43
CA ARG A 462 -8.49 -9.89 1.85
C ARG A 462 -8.08 -9.65 0.40
N ASN A 463 -8.95 -9.06 -0.41
CA ASN A 463 -8.65 -8.77 -1.81
C ASN A 463 -7.61 -7.66 -1.97
N LEU A 464 -7.58 -6.71 -1.04
CA LEU A 464 -6.56 -5.65 -0.92
C LEU A 464 -5.26 -6.16 -0.25
N MET A 465 -5.18 -7.46 0.08
CA MET A 465 -4.02 -8.08 0.74
C MET A 465 -3.62 -7.41 2.06
N VAL A 466 -4.58 -6.79 2.74
CA VAL A 466 -4.37 -6.13 4.03
C VAL A 466 -4.09 -7.19 5.09
N THR A 467 -3.01 -7.00 5.84
CA THR A 467 -2.61 -7.82 6.98
C THR A 467 -2.69 -7.04 8.31
N HIS A 468 -2.63 -5.71 8.24
CA HIS A 468 -2.72 -4.81 9.39
C HIS A 468 -3.93 -3.89 9.32
N ILE A 469 -4.64 -3.70 10.43
CA ILE A 469 -5.76 -2.77 10.54
C ILE A 469 -5.48 -1.74 11.64
N VAL A 470 -5.51 -0.46 11.27
CA VAL A 470 -5.44 0.66 12.22
C VAL A 470 -6.87 1.13 12.49
N VAL A 471 -7.38 0.89 13.70
CA VAL A 471 -8.78 1.22 14.05
C VAL A 471 -8.85 2.53 14.83
N MET A 472 -9.72 3.43 14.38
CA MET A 472 -10.06 4.67 15.09
C MET A 472 -11.54 5.05 14.96
N GLY A 473 -12.01 5.98 15.79
CA GLY A 473 -13.36 6.51 15.76
C GLY A 473 -14.14 6.38 17.08
N ILE A 474 -15.47 6.31 16.96
CA ILE A 474 -16.39 6.28 18.10
C ILE A 474 -16.83 4.84 18.38
N SER A 475 -16.69 4.36 19.61
CA SER A 475 -17.26 3.06 19.97
C SER A 475 -18.74 3.16 20.32
N VAL A 476 -19.59 2.83 19.36
CA VAL A 476 -21.05 2.77 19.48
C VAL A 476 -21.47 1.35 19.85
N LEU A 477 -21.98 1.17 21.08
CA LEU A 477 -22.36 -0.15 21.63
C LEU A 477 -21.22 -1.20 21.63
N GLY A 478 -19.95 -0.76 21.68
CA GLY A 478 -18.80 -1.66 21.61
C GLY A 478 -18.37 -2.00 20.18
N SER A 479 -18.68 -1.16 19.19
CA SER A 479 -18.34 -1.38 17.77
C SER A 479 -16.84 -1.52 17.55
N VAL A 480 -16.02 -0.66 18.17
CA VAL A 480 -14.55 -0.73 18.12
C VAL A 480 -14.05 -2.02 18.75
N GLU A 481 -14.48 -2.35 19.98
CA GLU A 481 -14.05 -3.56 20.68
C GLU A 481 -14.41 -4.83 19.91
N SER A 482 -15.61 -4.87 19.32
CA SER A 482 -16.07 -5.99 18.51
C SER A 482 -15.31 -6.09 17.18
N CYS A 483 -14.97 -4.95 16.56
CA CYS A 483 -14.13 -4.87 15.38
C CYS A 483 -12.72 -5.40 15.66
N VAL A 484 -12.05 -4.86 16.69
CA VAL A 484 -10.69 -5.26 17.12
C VAL A 484 -10.64 -6.75 17.45
N GLN A 485 -11.59 -7.25 18.25
CA GLN A 485 -11.66 -8.68 18.57
C GLN A 485 -11.81 -9.55 17.31
N THR A 486 -12.73 -9.18 16.41
CA THR A 486 -12.98 -9.98 15.20
C THR A 486 -11.83 -9.91 14.21
N ALA A 487 -11.12 -8.79 14.15
CA ALA A 487 -9.90 -8.65 13.34
C ALA A 487 -8.81 -9.60 13.83
N LEU A 488 -8.53 -9.61 15.14
CA LEU A 488 -7.58 -10.55 15.76
C LEU A 488 -7.98 -12.01 15.50
N ASP A 489 -9.25 -12.36 15.73
CA ASP A 489 -9.78 -13.72 15.52
C ASP A 489 -9.71 -14.18 14.06
N ARG A 490 -9.70 -13.25 13.10
CA ARG A 490 -9.52 -13.52 11.66
C ARG A 490 -8.06 -13.47 11.21
N GLY A 491 -7.12 -13.22 12.12
CA GLY A 491 -5.67 -13.22 11.86
C GLY A 491 -5.12 -11.91 11.32
N TYR A 492 -5.83 -10.79 11.49
CA TYR A 492 -5.27 -9.46 11.22
C TYR A 492 -4.44 -8.99 12.42
N GLN A 493 -3.32 -8.34 12.12
CA GLN A 493 -2.60 -7.50 13.08
C GLN A 493 -3.43 -6.22 13.30
N VAL A 494 -3.49 -5.71 14.54
CA VAL A 494 -4.33 -4.55 14.86
C VAL A 494 -3.55 -3.49 15.62
N SER A 495 -3.64 -2.23 15.16
CA SER A 495 -3.31 -1.04 15.93
C SER A 495 -4.57 -0.25 16.28
N VAL A 496 -4.50 0.51 17.36
CA VAL A 496 -5.49 1.53 17.73
C VAL A 496 -4.79 2.85 18.07
N LEU A 497 -5.38 3.96 17.63
CA LEU A 497 -4.84 5.29 17.91
C LEU A 497 -5.51 5.87 19.15
N LYS A 498 -4.75 6.00 20.24
CA LYS A 498 -5.31 6.28 21.59
C LYS A 498 -6.01 7.63 21.67
N GLU A 499 -5.54 8.67 21.00
CA GLU A 499 -6.24 9.97 20.94
C GLU A 499 -7.55 9.85 20.14
N ALA A 500 -7.50 9.19 18.98
CA ALA A 500 -8.62 9.04 18.04
C ALA A 500 -9.62 7.90 18.39
N LEU A 501 -9.63 7.42 19.63
CA LEU A 501 -10.66 6.51 20.15
C LEU A 501 -11.57 7.20 21.18
N LEU A 502 -12.88 7.16 20.96
CA LEU A 502 -13.86 7.78 21.86
C LEU A 502 -15.04 6.83 22.17
N PRO A 503 -15.13 6.25 23.38
CA PRO A 503 -16.27 5.41 23.75
C PRO A 503 -17.56 6.24 23.86
N LEU A 504 -18.66 5.80 23.23
CA LEU A 504 -19.96 6.46 23.35
C LEU A 504 -20.61 6.10 24.70
N THR A 505 -20.36 6.91 25.73
CA THR A 505 -20.71 6.54 27.10
C THR A 505 -22.16 6.86 27.52
N GLY A 506 -22.64 6.10 28.50
CA GLY A 506 -23.77 6.50 29.35
C GLY A 506 -23.35 7.56 30.38
N PRO A 507 -24.31 8.26 31.02
CA PRO A 507 -24.09 9.51 31.76
C PRO A 507 -23.41 9.37 33.14
N ALA A 508 -22.31 8.60 33.24
CA ALA A 508 -21.60 8.40 34.51
C ALA A 508 -20.10 8.01 34.43
N VAL A 509 -19.57 7.48 33.33
CA VAL A 509 -18.22 6.85 33.32
C VAL A 509 -17.47 7.09 32.00
N GLY A 510 -17.07 8.34 31.75
CA GLY A 510 -16.35 8.74 30.53
C GLY A 510 -14.90 8.24 30.45
N SER A 511 -14.04 8.79 31.31
CA SER A 511 -12.58 8.57 31.28
C SER A 511 -12.16 7.13 31.59
N SER A 512 -12.66 6.56 32.69
CA SER A 512 -12.30 5.20 33.15
C SER A 512 -12.61 4.11 32.11
N LYS A 513 -13.65 4.29 31.29
CA LYS A 513 -13.98 3.33 30.20
C LYS A 513 -12.94 3.33 29.08
N LYS A 514 -12.40 4.51 28.72
CA LYS A 514 -11.36 4.59 27.69
C LYS A 514 -10.08 3.90 28.15
N THR A 515 -9.66 4.12 29.40
CA THR A 515 -8.47 3.44 29.97
C THR A 515 -8.65 1.92 30.00
N SER A 516 -9.78 1.43 30.54
CA SER A 516 -10.07 -0.01 30.60
C SER A 516 -10.17 -0.68 29.21
N MET A 517 -10.68 0.05 28.21
CA MET A 517 -10.69 -0.41 26.81
C MET A 517 -9.27 -0.57 26.26
N LEU A 518 -8.39 0.43 26.45
CA LEU A 518 -7.00 0.36 25.99
C LEU A 518 -6.20 -0.74 26.71
N GLU A 519 -6.40 -0.92 28.01
CA GLU A 519 -5.81 -2.04 28.78
C GLU A 519 -6.29 -3.41 28.25
N SER A 520 -7.58 -3.54 27.92
CA SER A 520 -8.14 -4.74 27.29
C SER A 520 -7.64 -4.97 25.85
N PHE A 521 -7.12 -3.95 25.17
CA PHE A 521 -6.50 -4.08 23.86
C PHE A 521 -5.04 -4.51 23.97
N SER A 522 -4.24 -3.83 24.82
CA SER A 522 -2.85 -4.21 25.07
C SER A 522 -2.71 -5.66 25.56
N SER A 523 -3.60 -6.10 26.45
CA SER A 523 -3.61 -7.49 26.95
C SER A 523 -4.00 -8.55 25.90
N ARG A 524 -4.44 -8.14 24.71
CA ARG A 524 -4.76 -9.02 23.56
C ARG A 524 -3.75 -8.89 22.40
N GLY A 525 -2.62 -8.21 22.63
CA GLY A 525 -1.58 -8.02 21.61
C GLY A 525 -1.85 -6.91 20.59
N VAL A 526 -2.84 -6.05 20.83
CA VAL A 526 -3.13 -4.88 19.99
C VAL A 526 -2.09 -3.79 20.24
N GLN A 527 -1.58 -3.15 19.18
CA GLN A 527 -0.71 -1.99 19.30
C GLN A 527 -1.50 -0.75 19.70
N VAL A 528 -1.30 -0.23 20.91
CA VAL A 528 -1.84 1.08 21.32
C VAL A 528 -0.81 2.15 21.03
N LEU A 529 -1.02 2.94 19.99
CA LEU A 529 -0.12 4.01 19.53
C LEU A 529 -0.71 5.40 19.82
N SER A 530 0.13 6.44 19.93
CA SER A 530 -0.38 7.80 19.66
C SER A 530 -0.57 8.04 18.16
N ALA A 531 -1.43 8.99 17.83
CA ALA A 531 -1.54 9.49 16.46
C ALA A 531 -0.21 10.07 15.94
N ALA A 532 0.56 10.77 16.79
CA ALA A 532 1.89 11.27 16.44
C ALA A 532 2.87 10.12 16.15
N GLU A 533 2.98 9.13 17.05
CA GLU A 533 3.80 7.92 16.82
C GLU A 533 3.42 7.17 15.54
N PHE A 534 2.14 7.20 15.15
CA PHE A 534 1.66 6.59 13.90
C PHE A 534 2.05 7.41 12.67
N VAL A 535 1.86 8.74 12.71
CA VAL A 535 2.24 9.66 11.62
C VAL A 535 3.76 9.68 11.42
N ASP A 536 4.55 9.74 12.50
CA ASP A 536 6.02 9.67 12.44
C ASP A 536 6.49 8.34 11.82
N LYS A 537 5.83 7.22 12.16
CA LYS A 537 6.08 5.92 11.53
C LYS A 537 5.71 5.93 10.05
N LEU A 538 4.56 6.49 9.66
CA LEU A 538 4.19 6.62 8.24
C LEU A 538 5.22 7.42 7.44
N GLN A 539 5.65 8.56 7.98
CA GLN A 539 6.66 9.41 7.36
C GLN A 539 8.03 8.73 7.24
N SER A 540 8.32 7.68 8.04
CA SER A 540 9.54 6.87 7.87
C SER A 540 9.47 5.86 6.70
N PHE A 541 8.31 5.70 6.06
CA PHE A 541 8.12 4.90 4.83
C PHE A 541 8.02 5.74 3.55
N ALA A 542 7.89 7.07 3.66
CA ALA A 542 7.80 8.01 2.55
C ALA A 542 9.18 8.65 2.24
#